data_AF-A0A7C5GJ79-F1
#
_entry.id   AF-A0A7C5GJ79-F1
#
_cell.length_a   1.000
_cell.length_b   1.000
_cell.length_c   1.000
_cell.angle_alpha   90.00
_cell.angle_beta   90.00
_cell.angle_gamma   90.00
#
_symmetry.space_group_name_H-M   'P 1'
#
loop_
_entity.id
_entity.type
_entity.pdbx_description
1 polymer ?
#
loop_
_entity_poly.entity_id
_entity_poly.type
_entity_poly.pdbx_seq_one_letter_code
_entity_poly.pdbx_strand_id
1 'polypeptide(L)'
;VNYYTGQFFDLKSITEAGHEQGCMVCFDLAHAAGNIPLKLHDWEIDFAVWCTYKYLNSGPGSVAGCFVNERHCEEDALPRFAGWWGHDKSTRFLMGPDFNPIPTAEGWQLSNPPILSLAAIKSSLDIFDRVGMEALREKSLNLTGYLLFLLSKLDHPKISIITPQEEKDRGCQLSIRVLDNNKTLFDKITNKGVIADWREPGVIRIAPVPLYNSYEEMFHFVRILKESLLG
;
A
#
# COMPACT_ATOMS: atom_id res chain seq x y z
N VAL A 1 5.02 -2.36 -3.01
CA VAL A 1 4.65 -3.77 -2.73
C VAL A 1 3.80 -4.27 -3.89
N ASN A 2 4.24 -5.30 -4.60
CA ASN A 2 3.48 -5.87 -5.71
C ASN A 2 2.15 -6.44 -5.19
N TYR A 3 1.03 -6.05 -5.80
CA TYR A 3 -0.29 -6.44 -5.32
C TYR A 3 -0.51 -7.96 -5.37
N TYR A 4 0.09 -8.66 -6.33
CA TYR A 4 -0.12 -10.09 -6.55
C TYR A 4 0.86 -10.93 -5.75
N THR A 5 2.17 -10.65 -5.80
CA THR A 5 3.19 -11.47 -5.13
C THR A 5 3.42 -11.06 -3.68
N GLY A 6 3.11 -9.83 -3.29
CA GLY A 6 3.47 -9.28 -1.98
C GLY A 6 4.92 -8.83 -1.86
N GLN A 7 5.72 -8.91 -2.94
CA GLN A 7 7.10 -8.44 -2.96
C GLN A 7 7.18 -6.94 -2.69
N PHE A 8 7.97 -6.54 -1.69
CA PHE A 8 8.44 -5.19 -1.54
C PHE A 8 9.73 -5.02 -2.36
N PHE A 9 9.81 -3.95 -3.13
CA PHE A 9 10.98 -3.63 -3.93
C PHE A 9 11.84 -2.65 -3.16
N ASP A 10 13.16 -2.74 -3.33
CA ASP A 10 14.09 -1.75 -2.80
C ASP A 10 13.95 -0.44 -3.59
N LEU A 11 13.10 0.45 -3.08
CA LEU A 11 12.76 1.68 -3.76
C LEU A 11 13.97 2.60 -3.92
N LYS A 12 14.87 2.62 -2.94
CA LYS A 12 16.08 3.46 -2.97
C LYS A 12 16.99 3.02 -4.10
N SER A 13 17.35 1.73 -4.13
CA SER A 13 18.25 1.20 -5.17
C SER A 13 17.65 1.35 -6.58
N ILE A 14 16.32 1.22 -6.73
CA ILE A 14 15.64 1.46 -8.01
C ILE A 14 15.71 2.94 -8.41
N THR A 15 15.50 3.87 -7.46
CA THR A 15 15.63 5.30 -7.71
C THR A 15 17.04 5.65 -8.18
N GLU A 16 18.06 5.21 -7.45
CA GLU A 16 19.48 5.46 -7.78
C GLU A 16 19.81 4.96 -9.20
N ALA A 17 19.44 3.72 -9.51
CA ALA A 17 19.69 3.13 -10.83
C ALA A 17 18.95 3.87 -11.97
N GLY A 18 17.75 4.38 -11.73
CA GLY A 18 17.01 5.18 -12.71
C GLY A 18 17.65 6.55 -12.93
N HIS A 19 18.06 7.21 -11.85
CA HIS A 19 18.74 8.50 -11.89
C HIS A 19 20.09 8.44 -12.60
N GLU A 20 20.87 7.37 -12.42
CA GLU A 20 22.11 7.12 -13.16
C GLU A 20 21.91 7.10 -14.68
N GLN A 21 20.70 6.78 -15.14
CA GLN A 21 20.32 6.78 -16.55
C GLN A 21 19.57 8.05 -16.98
N GLY A 22 19.48 9.06 -16.11
CA GLY A 22 18.75 10.30 -16.36
C GLY A 22 17.23 10.14 -16.39
N CYS A 23 16.68 9.06 -15.80
CA CYS A 23 15.25 8.82 -15.72
C CYS A 23 14.66 9.46 -14.47
N MET A 24 13.42 9.96 -14.55
CA MET A 24 12.60 10.18 -13.34
C MET A 24 12.03 8.85 -12.86
N VAL A 25 12.03 8.64 -11.54
CA VAL A 25 11.56 7.41 -10.90
C VAL A 25 10.37 7.71 -9.99
N CYS A 26 9.25 7.09 -10.33
CA CYS A 26 7.98 7.28 -9.65
C CYS A 26 7.43 5.95 -9.13
N PHE A 27 6.76 5.98 -7.98
CA PHE A 27 6.17 4.77 -7.40
C PHE A 27 4.67 4.89 -7.10
N ASP A 28 3.94 3.84 -7.47
CA ASP A 28 2.63 3.56 -6.88
C ASP A 28 2.82 2.84 -5.53
N LEU A 29 2.47 3.54 -4.47
CA LEU A 29 2.59 3.12 -3.09
C LEU A 29 1.26 2.62 -2.51
N ALA A 30 0.27 2.26 -3.35
CA ALA A 30 -1.04 1.82 -2.89
C ALA A 30 -0.98 0.63 -1.90
N HIS A 31 0.01 -0.25 -2.03
CA HIS A 31 0.24 -1.36 -1.09
C HIS A 31 1.38 -1.11 -0.08
N ALA A 32 2.00 0.06 -0.09
CA ALA A 32 3.13 0.41 0.78
C ALA A 32 2.75 1.47 1.83
N ALA A 33 1.98 2.50 1.47
CA ALA A 33 1.53 3.52 2.42
C ALA A 33 0.68 2.89 3.54
N GLY A 34 1.07 3.14 4.81
CA GLY A 34 0.46 2.50 5.99
C GLY A 34 0.86 1.04 6.23
N ASN A 35 1.81 0.49 5.46
CA ASN A 35 2.26 -0.91 5.56
C ASN A 35 3.80 -1.01 5.76
N ILE A 36 4.56 -0.25 4.98
CA ILE A 36 6.01 -0.18 5.02
C ILE A 36 6.44 1.21 5.49
N PRO A 37 7.46 1.34 6.35
CA PRO A 37 8.10 2.63 6.61
C PRO A 37 8.72 3.20 5.33
N LEU A 38 8.37 4.43 4.97
CA LEU A 38 8.79 5.06 3.72
C LEU A 38 9.59 6.32 4.01
N LYS A 39 10.69 6.52 3.28
CA LYS A 39 11.52 7.73 3.37
C LYS A 39 11.67 8.37 1.99
N LEU A 40 10.57 8.82 1.42
CA LEU A 40 10.50 9.20 0.00
C LEU A 40 11.47 10.33 -0.36
N HIS A 41 11.59 11.32 0.53
CA HIS A 41 12.52 12.43 0.36
C HIS A 41 13.98 11.96 0.47
N ASP A 42 14.34 11.22 1.52
CA ASP A 42 15.69 10.69 1.73
C ASP A 42 16.14 9.69 0.64
N TRP A 43 15.19 9.01 0.00
CA TRP A 43 15.45 8.10 -1.12
C TRP A 43 15.40 8.80 -2.48
N GLU A 44 15.29 10.12 -2.48
CA GLU A 44 15.28 10.96 -3.67
C GLU A 44 14.23 10.56 -4.72
N ILE A 45 13.13 9.91 -4.31
CA ILE A 45 12.05 9.55 -5.23
C ILE A 45 11.51 10.82 -5.88
N ASP A 46 11.24 10.82 -7.18
CA ASP A 46 10.73 12.00 -7.89
C ASP A 46 9.28 12.29 -7.54
N PHE A 47 8.44 11.27 -7.69
CA PHE A 47 7.01 11.35 -7.42
C PHE A 47 6.49 10.05 -6.81
N ALA A 48 5.45 10.12 -6.01
CA ALA A 48 4.72 8.93 -5.60
C ALA A 48 3.23 9.19 -5.45
N VAL A 49 2.43 8.15 -5.58
CA VAL A 49 0.98 8.20 -5.40
C VAL A 49 0.50 7.03 -4.57
N TRP A 50 -0.58 7.20 -3.80
CA TRP A 50 -1.18 6.11 -3.05
C TRP A 50 -2.67 6.32 -2.81
N CYS A 51 -3.38 5.22 -2.60
CA CYS A 51 -4.74 5.26 -2.07
C CYS A 51 -4.73 5.34 -0.53
N THR A 52 -5.79 5.89 0.04
CA THR A 52 -6.00 5.94 1.51
C THR A 52 -7.02 4.90 2.01
N TYR A 53 -7.74 4.24 1.11
CA TYR A 53 -8.79 3.26 1.45
C TYR A 53 -8.27 1.83 1.71
N LYS A 54 -6.97 1.57 1.57
CA LYS A 54 -6.34 0.26 1.86
C LYS A 54 -5.82 0.25 3.30
N TYR A 55 -4.51 0.12 3.51
CA TYR A 55 -3.91 0.05 4.85
C TYR A 55 -4.16 1.30 5.69
N LEU A 56 -4.37 2.45 5.04
CA LEU A 56 -4.71 3.72 5.69
C LEU A 56 -6.21 3.85 6.05
N ASN A 57 -7.04 2.81 5.93
CA ASN A 57 -8.37 2.68 6.53
C ASN A 57 -9.34 3.88 6.38
N SER A 58 -9.24 4.66 5.30
CA SER A 58 -9.94 5.94 5.19
C SER A 58 -11.34 5.87 4.56
N GLY A 59 -11.92 4.68 4.46
CA GLY A 59 -13.23 4.45 3.85
C GLY A 59 -13.20 4.27 2.32
N PRO A 60 -14.28 3.77 1.71
CA PRO A 60 -14.32 3.32 0.32
C PRO A 60 -14.11 4.47 -0.67
N GLY A 61 -13.13 4.35 -1.57
CA GLY A 61 -12.88 5.34 -2.62
C GLY A 61 -12.45 6.72 -2.08
N SER A 62 -11.90 6.78 -0.87
CA SER A 62 -11.41 8.01 -0.25
C SER A 62 -10.27 8.67 -1.05
N VAL A 63 -10.11 9.98 -0.82
CA VAL A 63 -9.10 10.83 -1.48
C VAL A 63 -7.71 10.19 -1.41
N ALA A 64 -7.05 10.08 -2.56
CA ALA A 64 -5.68 9.60 -2.69
C ALA A 64 -4.66 10.61 -2.15
N GLY A 65 -3.41 10.16 -1.96
CA GLY A 65 -2.27 11.03 -1.68
C GLY A 65 -1.30 11.05 -2.85
N CYS A 66 -0.57 12.16 -2.96
CA CYS A 66 0.58 12.30 -3.83
C CYS A 66 1.75 12.89 -3.07
N PHE A 67 2.94 12.53 -3.52
CA PHE A 67 4.22 13.09 -3.13
C PHE A 67 4.89 13.64 -4.37
N VAL A 68 5.44 14.84 -4.24
CA VAL A 68 6.26 15.51 -5.24
C VAL A 68 7.55 15.89 -4.51
N ASN A 69 8.69 15.44 -5.02
CA ASN A 69 9.97 15.86 -4.46
C ASN A 69 10.12 17.38 -4.58
N GLU A 70 10.66 18.04 -3.56
CA GLU A 70 10.74 19.50 -3.53
C GLU A 70 11.55 20.10 -4.70
N ARG A 71 12.52 19.34 -5.24
CA ARG A 71 13.27 19.76 -6.43
C ARG A 71 12.38 20.00 -7.67
N HIS A 72 11.18 19.40 -7.70
CA HIS A 72 10.21 19.51 -8.78
C HIS A 72 9.12 20.57 -8.52
N CYS A 73 9.16 21.25 -7.37
CA CYS A 73 8.13 22.23 -6.98
C CYS A 73 8.33 23.61 -7.62
N GLU A 74 9.55 23.97 -7.98
CA GLU A 74 9.89 25.25 -8.64
C GLU A 74 10.16 25.10 -10.15
N GLU A 75 10.09 23.87 -10.67
CA GLU A 75 10.33 23.60 -12.09
C GLU A 75 9.06 23.83 -12.92
N ASP A 76 8.97 25.00 -13.56
CA ASP A 76 7.86 25.36 -14.46
C ASP A 76 7.81 24.52 -15.75
N ALA A 77 8.91 23.85 -16.10
CA ALA A 77 9.00 23.03 -17.30
C ALA A 77 8.23 21.71 -17.19
N LEU A 78 7.92 21.24 -15.97
CA LEU A 78 7.20 19.99 -15.78
C LEU A 78 5.72 20.13 -16.19
N PRO A 79 5.22 19.28 -17.11
CA PRO A 79 3.81 19.29 -17.48
C PRO A 79 2.92 19.04 -16.27
N ARG A 80 2.12 20.06 -15.93
CA ARG A 80 1.19 20.03 -14.79
C ARG A 80 -0.22 20.27 -15.29
N PHE A 81 -1.16 19.46 -14.82
CA PHE A 81 -2.57 19.83 -14.92
C PHE A 81 -2.81 21.02 -13.97
N ALA A 82 -2.98 22.20 -14.53
CA ALA A 82 -3.28 23.40 -13.75
C ALA A 82 -4.75 23.39 -13.32
N GLY A 83 -5.00 23.63 -12.04
CA GLY A 83 -6.34 23.88 -11.54
C GLY A 83 -6.31 24.94 -10.44
N TRP A 84 -7.42 25.66 -10.28
CA TRP A 84 -7.51 26.85 -9.43
C TRP A 84 -7.09 26.60 -7.97
N TRP A 85 -7.16 25.36 -7.49
CA TRP A 85 -6.79 25.04 -6.11
C TRP A 85 -5.28 24.93 -5.89
N GLY A 86 -4.51 24.65 -6.94
CA GLY A 86 -3.05 24.70 -6.95
C GLY A 86 -2.48 26.10 -7.19
N HIS A 87 -3.34 27.10 -7.43
CA HIS A 87 -2.92 28.49 -7.60
C HIS A 87 -2.60 29.14 -6.24
N ASP A 88 -1.65 30.07 -6.25
CA ASP A 88 -1.22 30.91 -5.14
C ASP A 88 -2.41 31.36 -4.26
N LYS A 89 -2.35 30.99 -2.98
CA LYS A 89 -3.43 31.24 -2.02
C LYS A 89 -3.77 32.73 -1.87
N SER A 90 -2.80 33.63 -2.07
CA SER A 90 -2.98 35.08 -1.93
C SER A 90 -3.77 35.71 -3.08
N THR A 91 -3.65 35.15 -4.30
CA THR A 91 -4.27 35.69 -5.52
C THR A 91 -5.37 34.80 -6.10
N ARG A 92 -5.58 33.58 -5.57
CA ARG A 92 -6.54 32.57 -6.08
C ARG A 92 -7.91 33.11 -6.44
N PHE A 93 -8.47 33.98 -5.61
CA PHE A 93 -9.81 34.52 -5.81
C PHE A 93 -9.86 35.82 -6.62
N LEU A 94 -8.71 36.35 -7.08
CA LEU A 94 -8.67 37.42 -8.08
C LEU A 94 -9.07 36.91 -9.46
N MET A 95 -9.00 35.59 -9.69
CA MET A 95 -9.41 34.92 -10.94
C MET A 95 -8.77 35.53 -12.18
N GLY A 96 -7.49 35.88 -12.08
CA GLY A 96 -6.69 36.35 -13.21
C GLY A 96 -6.50 35.26 -14.28
N PRO A 97 -6.08 35.64 -15.50
CA PRO A 97 -5.89 34.70 -16.60
C PRO A 97 -4.64 33.82 -16.41
N ASP A 98 -3.69 34.26 -15.59
CA ASP A 98 -2.41 33.60 -15.37
C ASP A 98 -2.47 32.63 -14.19
N PHE A 99 -1.81 31.48 -14.34
CA PHE A 99 -1.68 30.49 -13.28
C PHE A 99 -0.32 30.60 -12.60
N ASN A 100 -0.31 31.02 -11.33
CA ASN A 100 0.87 31.00 -10.46
C ASN A 100 0.77 29.79 -9.51
N PRO A 101 1.54 28.70 -9.72
CA PRO A 101 1.47 27.52 -8.87
C PRO A 101 2.00 27.80 -7.46
N ILE A 102 1.45 27.12 -6.46
CA ILE A 102 2.08 27.05 -5.13
C ILE A 102 3.40 26.27 -5.27
N PRO A 103 4.55 26.76 -4.76
CA PRO A 103 5.86 26.11 -4.88
C PRO A 103 6.02 24.94 -3.90
N THR A 104 5.03 24.07 -3.85
CA THR A 104 4.98 22.83 -3.06
C THR A 104 4.15 21.78 -3.82
N ALA A 105 4.00 20.58 -3.26
CA ALA A 105 3.07 19.58 -3.79
C ALA A 105 1.62 20.11 -3.91
N GLU A 106 1.23 21.16 -3.18
CA GLU A 106 -0.08 21.80 -3.33
C GLU A 106 -0.31 22.39 -4.73
N GLY A 107 0.75 22.80 -5.44
CA GLY A 107 0.66 23.32 -6.80
C GLY A 107 0.03 22.35 -7.79
N TRP A 108 0.04 21.05 -7.47
CA TRP A 108 -0.53 19.97 -8.27
C TRP A 108 -2.01 19.68 -7.99
N GLN A 109 -2.66 20.45 -7.10
CA GLN A 109 -4.07 20.30 -6.79
C GLN A 109 -4.95 20.94 -7.87
N LEU A 110 -5.94 20.19 -8.35
CA LEU A 110 -6.85 20.69 -9.39
C LEU A 110 -8.03 21.47 -8.81
N SER A 111 -8.73 20.84 -7.87
CA SER A 111 -10.03 21.29 -7.36
C SER A 111 -10.02 21.40 -5.84
N ASN A 112 -11.03 22.07 -5.30
CA ASN A 112 -11.26 22.08 -3.85
C ASN A 112 -11.44 20.64 -3.33
N PRO A 113 -10.93 20.34 -2.12
CA PRO A 113 -10.93 18.98 -1.61
C PRO A 113 -12.30 18.58 -1.03
N PRO A 114 -12.70 17.31 -1.17
CA PRO A 114 -13.96 16.82 -0.61
C PRO A 114 -13.86 16.61 0.91
N ILE A 115 -14.35 17.60 1.67
CA ILE A 115 -14.20 17.68 3.13
C ILE A 115 -14.63 16.42 3.89
N LEU A 116 -15.73 15.77 3.48
CA LEU A 116 -16.20 14.55 4.15
C LEU A 116 -15.23 13.38 4.02
N SER A 117 -14.59 13.22 2.85
CA SER A 117 -13.55 12.19 2.68
C SER A 117 -12.30 12.52 3.48
N LEU A 118 -11.94 13.81 3.59
CA LEU A 118 -10.79 14.24 4.39
C LEU A 118 -10.99 13.97 5.89
N ALA A 119 -12.21 14.08 6.41
CA ALA A 119 -12.51 13.79 7.81
C ALA A 119 -12.25 12.31 8.19
N ALA A 120 -12.57 11.38 7.27
CA ALA A 120 -12.28 9.96 7.45
C ALA A 120 -10.77 9.68 7.42
N ILE A 121 -10.05 10.33 6.50
CA ILE A 121 -8.58 10.24 6.43
C ILE A 121 -7.95 10.73 7.73
N LYS A 122 -8.36 11.90 8.21
CA LYS A 122 -7.85 12.45 9.47
C LYS A 122 -8.03 11.48 10.63
N SER A 123 -9.24 10.93 10.79
CA SER A 123 -9.54 9.97 11.87
C SER A 123 -8.64 8.73 11.82
N SER A 124 -8.34 8.23 10.62
CA SER A 124 -7.41 7.10 10.46
C SER A 124 -5.97 7.50 10.78
N LEU A 125 -5.49 8.62 10.24
CA LEU A 125 -4.12 9.09 10.49
C LEU A 125 -3.87 9.41 11.97
N ASP A 126 -4.86 9.89 12.72
CA ASP A 126 -4.76 10.07 14.18
C ASP A 126 -4.42 8.74 14.91
N ILE A 127 -4.87 7.59 14.38
CA ILE A 127 -4.53 6.26 14.92
C ILE A 127 -3.09 5.91 14.57
N PHE A 128 -2.66 6.16 13.33
CA PHE A 128 -1.27 5.93 12.91
C PHE A 128 -0.29 6.79 13.72
N ASP A 129 -0.60 8.07 13.95
CA ASP A 129 0.22 8.98 14.76
C ASP A 129 0.32 8.53 16.22
N ARG A 130 -0.77 7.98 16.77
CA ARG A 130 -0.77 7.45 18.15
C ARG A 130 0.10 6.20 18.31
N VAL A 131 0.17 5.33 17.29
CA VAL A 131 0.88 4.05 17.37
C VAL A 131 2.32 4.15 16.85
N GLY A 132 2.55 4.91 15.78
CA GLY A 132 3.82 4.99 15.07
C GLY A 132 4.02 3.86 14.05
N MET A 133 4.67 4.19 12.92
CA MET A 133 4.90 3.23 11.84
C MET A 133 5.90 2.13 12.22
N GLU A 134 6.85 2.42 13.10
CA GLU A 134 7.87 1.48 13.58
C GLU A 134 7.23 0.33 14.36
N ALA A 135 6.36 0.66 15.32
CA ALA A 135 5.63 -0.34 16.12
C ALA A 135 4.68 -1.18 15.25
N LEU A 136 4.01 -0.54 14.27
CA LEU A 136 3.19 -1.25 13.30
C LEU A 136 4.03 -2.21 12.44
N ARG A 137 5.20 -1.76 11.97
CA ARG A 137 6.10 -2.60 11.17
C ARG A 137 6.63 -3.78 11.97
N GLU A 138 7.05 -3.57 13.22
CA GLU A 138 7.50 -4.64 14.11
C GLU A 138 6.41 -5.71 14.31
N LYS A 139 5.18 -5.30 14.65
CA LYS A 139 4.06 -6.24 14.78
C LYS A 139 3.72 -6.93 13.46
N SER A 140 3.79 -6.21 12.34
CA SER A 140 3.56 -6.76 11.00
C SER A 140 4.55 -7.88 10.66
N LEU A 141 5.85 -7.66 10.93
CA LEU A 141 6.89 -8.66 10.74
C LEU A 141 6.61 -9.93 11.56
N ASN A 142 6.31 -9.76 12.84
CA ASN A 142 5.99 -10.88 13.74
C ASN A 142 4.71 -11.63 13.31
N LEU A 143 3.65 -10.91 12.96
CA LEU A 143 2.35 -11.50 12.61
C LEU A 143 2.42 -12.28 11.29
N THR A 144 3.04 -11.67 10.27
CA THR A 144 3.23 -12.32 8.98
C THR A 144 4.28 -13.44 9.06
N GLY A 145 5.33 -13.27 9.88
CA GLY A 145 6.32 -14.32 10.15
C GLY A 145 5.70 -15.52 10.86
N TYR A 146 4.81 -15.29 11.84
CA TYR A 146 4.05 -16.34 12.51
C TYR A 146 3.12 -17.08 11.53
N LEU A 147 2.40 -16.35 10.67
CA LEU A 147 1.58 -16.96 9.64
C LEU A 147 2.42 -17.81 8.66
N LEU A 148 3.57 -17.29 8.21
CA LEU A 148 4.50 -18.03 7.35
C LEU A 148 5.01 -19.31 8.03
N PHE A 149 5.38 -19.22 9.32
CA PHE A 149 5.77 -20.38 10.12
C PHE A 149 4.67 -21.44 10.16
N LEU A 150 3.43 -21.06 10.49
CA LEU A 150 2.30 -21.99 10.53
C LEU A 150 2.02 -22.64 9.16
N LEU A 151 2.05 -21.85 8.08
CA LEU A 151 1.85 -22.36 6.72
C LEU A 151 2.97 -23.32 6.30
N SER A 152 4.22 -23.07 6.71
CA SER A 152 5.35 -23.97 6.44
C SER A 152 5.17 -25.36 7.06
N LYS A 153 4.38 -25.47 8.15
CA LYS A 153 4.06 -26.75 8.79
C LYS A 153 2.93 -27.52 8.09
N LEU A 154 2.21 -26.90 7.17
CA LEU A 154 1.19 -27.60 6.38
C LEU A 154 1.81 -28.45 5.26
N ASP A 155 2.87 -27.95 4.63
CA ASP A 155 3.63 -28.58 3.54
C ASP A 155 2.76 -29.44 2.59
N HIS A 156 1.79 -28.79 1.93
CA HIS A 156 0.76 -29.48 1.15
C HIS A 156 0.94 -29.26 -0.36
N PRO A 157 0.91 -30.31 -1.20
CA PRO A 157 1.27 -30.24 -2.63
C PRO A 157 0.33 -29.39 -3.49
N LYS A 158 -0.84 -28.97 -2.98
CA LYS A 158 -1.76 -28.07 -3.70
C LYS A 158 -1.43 -26.59 -3.55
N ILE A 159 -0.59 -26.21 -2.59
CA ILE A 159 -0.32 -24.81 -2.29
C ILE A 159 1.18 -24.50 -2.28
N SER A 160 1.53 -23.29 -2.67
CA SER A 160 2.88 -22.73 -2.48
C SER A 160 2.78 -21.27 -2.08
N ILE A 161 3.77 -20.76 -1.33
CA ILE A 161 3.82 -19.35 -0.95
C ILE A 161 4.73 -18.64 -1.94
N ILE A 162 4.19 -17.65 -2.65
CA ILE A 162 4.95 -16.91 -3.68
C ILE A 162 5.48 -15.57 -3.17
N THR A 163 5.05 -15.14 -1.99
CA THR A 163 5.63 -13.96 -1.34
C THR A 163 7.06 -14.27 -0.90
N PRO A 164 8.03 -13.35 -1.10
CA PRO A 164 9.39 -13.53 -0.62
C PRO A 164 9.42 -13.88 0.87
N GLN A 165 10.29 -14.82 1.26
CA GLN A 165 10.40 -15.23 2.66
C GLN A 165 11.09 -14.16 3.52
N GLU A 166 12.12 -13.53 2.96
CA GLU A 166 12.91 -12.47 3.58
C GLU A 166 12.02 -11.31 4.03
N GLU A 167 12.14 -10.93 5.29
CA GLU A 167 11.30 -9.92 5.93
C GLU A 167 11.38 -8.55 5.26
N LYS A 168 12.58 -8.19 4.81
CA LYS A 168 12.84 -6.93 4.11
C LYS A 168 12.15 -6.86 2.74
N ASP A 169 11.85 -8.00 2.12
CA ASP A 169 11.34 -8.08 0.74
C ASP A 169 9.81 -8.27 0.70
N ARG A 170 9.11 -8.03 1.81
CA ARG A 170 7.63 -8.16 1.89
C ARG A 170 6.96 -7.14 2.83
N GLY A 171 5.69 -6.86 2.51
CA GLY A 171 4.75 -6.20 3.43
C GLY A 171 4.06 -7.20 4.35
N CYS A 172 2.91 -6.82 4.90
CA CYS A 172 2.12 -7.75 5.73
C CYS A 172 1.39 -8.83 4.91
N GLN A 173 1.20 -8.64 3.60
CA GLN A 173 0.54 -9.60 2.71
C GLN A 173 1.37 -10.87 2.53
N LEU A 174 0.69 -12.03 2.54
CA LEU A 174 1.14 -13.28 1.95
C LEU A 174 0.21 -13.72 0.82
N SER A 175 0.83 -14.24 -0.22
CA SER A 175 0.17 -14.77 -1.41
C SER A 175 0.39 -16.28 -1.47
N ILE A 176 -0.71 -17.03 -1.34
CA ILE A 176 -0.76 -18.49 -1.37
C ILE A 176 -1.27 -18.90 -2.74
N ARG A 177 -0.40 -19.46 -3.56
CA ARG A 177 -0.68 -19.98 -4.89
C ARG A 177 -1.30 -21.36 -4.79
N VAL A 178 -2.50 -21.52 -5.34
CA VAL A 178 -3.20 -22.81 -5.50
C VAL A 178 -2.82 -23.42 -6.85
N LEU A 179 -1.98 -24.45 -6.86
CA LEU A 179 -1.25 -24.90 -8.07
C LEU A 179 -2.14 -25.38 -9.21
N ASP A 180 -3.33 -25.91 -8.92
CA ASP A 180 -4.30 -26.37 -9.92
C ASP A 180 -5.23 -25.25 -10.44
N ASN A 181 -5.05 -24.00 -9.98
CA ASN A 181 -5.91 -22.85 -10.25
C ASN A 181 -7.37 -23.01 -9.84
N ASN A 182 -7.70 -24.05 -9.06
CA ASN A 182 -9.07 -24.31 -8.71
C ASN A 182 -9.51 -23.42 -7.54
N LYS A 183 -10.46 -22.52 -7.81
CA LYS A 183 -11.03 -21.59 -6.83
C LYS A 183 -11.79 -22.26 -5.69
N THR A 184 -12.11 -23.55 -5.80
CA THR A 184 -12.82 -24.31 -4.76
C THR A 184 -12.20 -24.17 -3.37
N LEU A 185 -10.86 -24.15 -3.25
CA LEU A 185 -10.20 -23.97 -1.96
C LEU A 185 -10.51 -22.60 -1.35
N PHE A 186 -10.48 -21.54 -2.17
CA PHE A 186 -10.83 -20.19 -1.76
C PHE A 186 -12.30 -20.09 -1.33
N ASP A 187 -13.20 -20.71 -2.09
CA ASP A 187 -14.64 -20.71 -1.76
C ASP A 187 -14.90 -21.45 -0.45
N LYS A 188 -14.21 -22.58 -0.20
CA LYS A 188 -14.30 -23.34 1.07
C LYS A 188 -13.89 -22.52 2.28
N ILE A 189 -12.76 -21.81 2.23
CA ILE A 189 -12.30 -20.97 3.36
C ILE A 189 -13.20 -19.74 3.54
N THR A 190 -13.72 -19.17 2.44
CA THR A 190 -14.65 -18.04 2.47
C THR A 190 -15.96 -18.41 3.15
N ASN A 191 -16.52 -19.58 2.83
CA ASN A 191 -17.73 -20.10 3.47
C ASN A 191 -17.55 -20.39 4.98
N LYS A 192 -16.31 -20.53 5.43
CA LYS A 192 -15.94 -20.66 6.85
C LYS A 192 -15.63 -19.32 7.53
N GLY A 193 -15.85 -18.19 6.85
CA GLY A 193 -15.72 -16.85 7.41
C GLY A 193 -14.36 -16.18 7.19
N VAL A 194 -13.45 -16.77 6.40
CA VAL A 194 -12.17 -16.13 6.05
C VAL A 194 -12.41 -15.10 4.95
N ILE A 195 -12.16 -13.82 5.26
CA ILE A 195 -12.22 -12.75 4.27
C ILE A 195 -10.83 -12.57 3.64
N ALA A 196 -10.71 -13.01 2.40
CA ALA A 196 -9.49 -13.00 1.60
C ALA A 196 -9.77 -12.49 0.19
N ASP A 197 -8.71 -12.28 -0.60
CA ASP A 197 -8.82 -11.90 -2.01
C ASP A 197 -8.33 -13.04 -2.91
N TRP A 198 -9.07 -13.35 -3.99
CA TRP A 198 -8.64 -14.29 -5.03
C TRP A 198 -8.14 -13.52 -6.24
N ARG A 199 -6.93 -13.85 -6.71
CA ARG A 199 -6.33 -13.24 -7.89
C ARG A 199 -5.93 -14.28 -8.91
N GLU A 200 -6.35 -14.04 -10.14
CA GLU A 200 -5.91 -14.88 -11.25
C GLU A 200 -4.44 -14.62 -11.60
N PRO A 201 -3.69 -15.69 -11.97
CA PRO A 201 -4.08 -17.08 -11.88
C PRO A 201 -3.93 -17.65 -10.46
N GLY A 202 -5.02 -18.15 -9.88
CA GLY A 202 -5.05 -19.00 -8.69
C GLY A 202 -4.21 -18.60 -7.46
N VAL A 203 -4.31 -17.36 -6.99
CA VAL A 203 -3.67 -16.90 -5.75
C VAL A 203 -4.71 -16.44 -4.74
N ILE A 204 -4.62 -16.98 -3.53
CA ILE A 204 -5.30 -16.47 -2.34
C ILE A 204 -4.37 -15.48 -1.66
N ARG A 205 -4.80 -14.23 -1.52
CA ARG A 205 -4.07 -13.18 -0.79
C ARG A 205 -4.68 -12.98 0.58
N ILE A 206 -3.82 -13.04 1.59
CA ILE A 206 -4.15 -12.76 2.99
C ILE A 206 -3.20 -11.67 3.46
N ALA A 207 -3.72 -10.63 4.10
CA ALA A 207 -2.92 -9.51 4.57
C ALA A 207 -3.25 -9.21 6.04
N PRO A 208 -2.64 -9.96 6.99
CA PRO A 208 -2.86 -9.71 8.41
C PRO A 208 -2.24 -8.38 8.81
N VAL A 209 -3.07 -7.37 9.10
CA VAL A 209 -2.58 -6.04 9.41
C VAL A 209 -2.35 -5.85 10.90
N PRO A 210 -1.29 -5.13 11.30
CA PRO A 210 -0.90 -4.99 12.70
C PRO A 210 -1.91 -4.22 13.55
N LEU A 211 -2.73 -3.33 12.96
CA LEU A 211 -3.67 -2.51 13.74
C LEU A 211 -4.76 -3.32 14.43
N TYR A 212 -5.34 -4.29 13.72
CA TYR A 212 -6.56 -4.96 14.18
C TYR A 212 -6.57 -6.48 13.98
N ASN A 213 -5.51 -7.08 13.43
CA ASN A 213 -5.38 -8.53 13.45
C ASN A 213 -4.56 -9.05 14.63
N SER A 214 -4.88 -10.28 15.04
CA SER A 214 -4.25 -10.99 16.15
C SER A 214 -3.53 -12.26 15.69
N TYR A 215 -2.59 -12.73 16.52
CA TYR A 215 -1.93 -14.02 16.29
C TYR A 215 -2.92 -15.19 16.35
N GLU A 216 -3.96 -15.09 17.19
CA GLU A 216 -4.99 -16.11 17.28
C GLU A 216 -5.77 -16.27 15.96
N GLU A 217 -6.09 -15.16 15.29
CA GLU A 217 -6.71 -15.22 13.96
C GLU A 217 -5.80 -15.90 12.92
N MET A 218 -4.48 -15.72 13.01
CA MET A 218 -3.54 -16.43 12.11
C MET A 218 -3.57 -17.93 12.33
N PHE A 219 -3.64 -18.36 13.60
CA PHE A 219 -3.78 -19.77 13.94
C PHE A 219 -5.10 -20.35 13.43
N HIS A 220 -6.22 -19.66 13.67
CA HIS A 220 -7.54 -20.10 13.19
C HIS A 220 -7.61 -20.15 11.66
N PHE A 221 -7.03 -19.17 10.96
CA PHE A 221 -6.94 -19.18 9.51
C PHE A 221 -6.22 -20.43 8.99
N VAL A 222 -5.03 -20.75 9.52
CA VAL A 222 -4.27 -21.92 9.07
C VAL A 222 -5.00 -23.22 9.41
N ARG A 223 -5.70 -23.29 10.55
CA ARG A 223 -6.56 -24.43 10.90
C ARG A 223 -7.69 -24.62 9.87
N ILE A 224 -8.41 -23.54 9.54
CA ILE A 224 -9.47 -23.54 8.53
C ILE A 224 -8.91 -23.96 7.15
N LEU A 225 -7.75 -23.43 6.76
CA LEU A 225 -7.10 -23.77 5.51
C LEU A 225 -6.74 -25.26 5.46
N LYS A 226 -6.12 -25.80 6.53
CA LYS A 226 -5.77 -27.22 6.65
C LYS A 226 -6.99 -28.13 6.50
N GLU A 227 -8.07 -27.84 7.23
CA GLU A 227 -9.32 -28.61 7.13
C GLU A 227 -9.89 -28.57 5.70
N SER A 228 -9.79 -27.42 5.02
CA SER A 228 -10.33 -27.21 3.67
C SER A 228 -9.46 -27.81 2.55
N LEU A 229 -8.20 -28.16 2.86
CA LEU A 229 -7.30 -28.90 1.98
C LEU A 229 -7.52 -30.41 2.04
N LEU A 230 -7.94 -30.92 3.21
CA LEU A 230 -8.12 -32.36 3.49
C LEU A 230 -9.52 -32.89 3.12
N GLY A 231 -10.56 -32.07 3.24
CA GLY A 231 -11.90 -32.35 2.71
C GLY A 231 -12.10 -31.75 1.33
#